data_AF-A0A1E3RP43-F1
#
_entry.id   AF-A0A1E3RP43-F1
#
_cell.length_a   1.000
_cell.length_b   1.000
_cell.length_c   1.000
_cell.angle_alpha   90.00
_cell.angle_beta   90.00
_cell.angle_gamma   90.00
#
_symmetry.space_group_name_H-M   'P 1'
#
loop_
_entity.id
_entity.type
_entity.pdbx_description
1 polymer ?
#
loop_
_entity_poly.entity_id
_entity_poly.type
_entity_poly.pdbx_seq_one_letter_code
_entity_poly.pdbx_strand_id
1 'polypeptide(L)'
;MNRAVALRIAACGILGLGAALLIAALLLSTYTEGKIAKIPLDLDATLVSDGTGTAFNPASLNEERFVIDRDVPLALQEQVSVESPSNADVVTLQVGSSLRRTDQQQDNGLLLAMVDTVTVNRSTAEAVSSESNPGGAVQKPRAIDDDKPPTNIALPHEGLAYRFPFHTEKKTYSVFDPIAQKAYDANYDGEEDVNGLTAYKFTQNVGYDSDGELVEPVRYASLYEDDADAEVTARAAMWGVPGEPDESITMARYYAAKRTFWVDPVSGTIVKKEDHGYHYYAREPLKPEVTFVDYTVTSNEETVESQVAAASDERDRVALWGRILPITFTATGLVLLVGGALLGSFSLRAESALIDPGLDEADHGFFDTQGIQVPGAEAKTEKLPTQRPSDLPPDRPV
;
A
#
# COMPACT_ATOMS: atom_id res chain seq x y z
N MET A 1 43.50 -30.82 -13.07
CA MET A 1 43.21 -29.41 -13.42
C MET A 1 44.31 -28.53 -12.84
N ASN A 2 44.96 -27.69 -13.65
CA ASN A 2 46.08 -26.87 -13.18
C ASN A 2 45.56 -25.74 -12.28
N ARG A 3 46.25 -25.41 -11.17
CA ARG A 3 45.76 -24.42 -10.19
C ARG A 3 45.48 -23.04 -10.83
N ALA A 4 46.27 -22.64 -11.83
CA ALA A 4 46.06 -21.41 -12.60
C ALA A 4 44.75 -21.42 -13.42
N VAL A 5 44.41 -22.55 -14.04
CA VAL A 5 43.16 -22.72 -14.81
C VAL A 5 41.95 -22.68 -13.87
N ALA A 6 42.06 -23.32 -12.69
CA ALA A 6 41.01 -23.28 -11.68
C ALA A 6 40.76 -21.84 -11.16
N LEU A 7 41.83 -21.07 -10.90
CA LEU A 7 41.71 -19.66 -10.49
C LEU A 7 41.06 -18.78 -11.55
N ARG A 8 41.32 -19.03 -12.85
CA ARG A 8 40.68 -18.29 -13.95
C ARG A 8 39.20 -18.57 -14.07
N ILE A 9 38.81 -19.84 -14.00
CA ILE A 9 37.40 -20.23 -14.03
C ILE A 9 36.68 -19.61 -12.82
N ALA A 10 37.29 -19.63 -11.63
CA ALA A 10 36.75 -18.98 -10.45
C ALA A 10 36.62 -17.45 -10.63
N ALA A 11 37.65 -16.78 -11.16
CA ALA A 11 37.62 -15.34 -11.41
C ALA A 11 36.52 -14.96 -12.43
N CYS A 12 36.39 -15.70 -13.53
CA CYS A 12 35.31 -15.50 -14.50
C CYS A 12 33.92 -15.75 -13.90
N GLY A 13 33.76 -16.78 -13.08
CA GLY A 13 32.49 -17.05 -12.38
C GLY A 13 32.11 -15.94 -11.42
N ILE A 14 33.07 -15.43 -10.64
CA ILE A 14 32.88 -14.30 -9.71
C ILE A 14 32.52 -13.02 -10.46
N LEU A 15 33.22 -12.71 -11.55
CA LEU A 15 32.92 -11.55 -12.40
C LEU A 15 31.53 -11.66 -13.03
N GLY A 16 31.17 -12.84 -13.55
CA GLY A 16 29.85 -13.10 -14.14
C GLY A 16 28.72 -12.94 -13.12
N LEU A 17 28.89 -13.48 -11.91
CA LEU A 17 27.94 -13.29 -10.82
C LEU A 17 27.84 -11.82 -10.39
N GLY A 18 28.96 -11.11 -10.29
CA GLY A 18 28.98 -9.69 -9.97
C GLY A 18 28.19 -8.87 -10.99
N ALA A 19 28.43 -9.09 -12.29
CA ALA A 19 27.69 -8.44 -13.36
C ALA A 19 26.18 -8.81 -13.34
N ALA A 20 25.84 -10.07 -13.10
CA ALA A 20 24.45 -10.52 -12.99
C ALA A 20 23.72 -9.84 -11.82
N LEU A 21 24.37 -9.68 -10.66
CA LEU A 21 23.79 -8.97 -9.52
C LEU A 21 23.57 -7.48 -9.81
N LEU A 22 24.48 -6.83 -10.53
CA LEU A 22 24.28 -5.43 -10.94
C LEU A 22 23.10 -5.29 -11.92
N ILE A 23 22.96 -6.21 -12.87
CA ILE A 23 21.81 -6.24 -13.78
C ILE A 23 20.52 -6.48 -12.99
N ALA A 24 20.52 -7.43 -12.06
CA ALA A 24 19.37 -7.70 -11.21
C ALA A 24 19.01 -6.47 -10.35
N ALA A 25 19.98 -5.78 -9.77
CA ALA A 25 19.76 -4.54 -9.02
C ALA A 25 19.10 -3.46 -9.87
N LEU A 26 19.59 -3.26 -11.10
CA LEU A 26 19.03 -2.29 -12.05
C LEU A 26 17.59 -2.62 -12.43
N LEU A 27 17.30 -3.90 -12.70
CA LEU A 27 15.93 -4.35 -13.00
C LEU A 27 15.02 -4.14 -11.79
N LEU A 28 15.47 -4.48 -10.59
CA LEU A 28 14.71 -4.27 -9.36
C LEU A 28 14.37 -2.79 -9.12
N SER A 29 15.34 -1.89 -9.29
CA SER A 29 15.14 -0.46 -9.04
C SER A 29 14.29 0.23 -10.11
N THR A 30 14.26 -0.27 -11.36
CA THR A 30 13.55 0.42 -12.47
C THR A 30 12.22 -0.22 -12.84
N TYR A 31 12.03 -1.52 -12.58
CA TYR A 31 10.85 -2.24 -13.02
C TYR A 31 9.95 -2.70 -11.86
N THR A 32 10.52 -3.02 -10.71
CA THR A 32 9.79 -3.78 -9.68
C THR A 32 8.93 -2.91 -8.77
N GLU A 33 9.30 -1.66 -8.50
CA GLU A 33 8.54 -0.75 -7.63
C GLU A 33 7.08 -0.57 -8.09
N GLY A 34 6.86 -0.18 -9.36
CA GLY A 34 5.51 -0.03 -9.93
C GLY A 34 4.71 -1.34 -10.08
N LYS A 35 5.35 -2.50 -9.85
CA LYS A 35 4.68 -3.81 -9.82
C LYS A 35 4.32 -4.25 -8.40
N ILE A 36 4.91 -3.64 -7.38
CA ILE A 36 4.74 -4.02 -5.97
C ILE A 36 3.93 -2.98 -5.19
N ALA A 37 4.09 -1.70 -5.49
CA ALA A 37 3.28 -0.61 -4.96
C ALA A 37 1.88 -0.64 -5.61
N LYS A 38 1.12 -1.69 -5.29
CA LYS A 38 -0.21 -1.99 -5.81
C LYS A 38 -1.08 -2.54 -4.70
N ILE A 39 -2.35 -2.12 -4.68
CA ILE A 39 -3.35 -2.65 -3.74
C ILE A 39 -3.31 -4.20 -3.78
N PRO A 40 -3.23 -4.88 -2.63
CA PRO A 40 -3.24 -6.34 -2.56
C PRO A 40 -4.51 -6.96 -3.14
N LEU A 41 -4.44 -8.24 -3.51
CA LEU A 41 -5.57 -9.01 -4.09
C LEU A 41 -6.25 -9.92 -3.05
N ASP A 42 -5.77 -9.87 -1.82
CA ASP A 42 -6.10 -10.72 -0.70
C ASP A 42 -6.48 -9.88 0.52
N LEU A 43 -7.00 -8.67 0.29
CA LEU A 43 -7.55 -7.84 1.36
C LEU A 43 -8.79 -8.53 1.96
N ASP A 44 -8.71 -8.75 3.26
CA ASP A 44 -9.80 -9.22 4.11
C ASP A 44 -9.63 -8.54 5.47
N ALA A 45 -10.52 -7.60 5.80
CA ALA A 45 -10.39 -6.81 7.01
C ALA A 45 -11.76 -6.51 7.62
N THR A 46 -11.83 -6.61 8.95
CA THR A 46 -12.94 -6.12 9.75
C THR A 46 -12.48 -4.87 10.48
N LEU A 47 -13.08 -3.72 10.18
CA LEU A 47 -12.78 -2.44 10.80
C LEU A 47 -13.93 -2.08 11.73
N VAL A 48 -13.62 -1.75 12.97
CA VAL A 48 -14.61 -1.37 13.98
C VAL A 48 -14.29 0.02 14.52
N SER A 49 -15.29 0.89 14.50
CA SER A 49 -15.25 2.21 15.09
C SER A 49 -16.32 2.32 16.17
N ASP A 50 -15.93 2.79 17.34
CA ASP A 50 -16.81 2.93 18.50
C ASP A 50 -17.08 4.40 18.78
N GLY A 51 -18.24 4.71 19.37
CA GLY A 51 -18.61 6.06 19.72
C GLY A 51 -19.99 6.17 20.33
N THR A 52 -20.56 7.37 20.27
CA THR A 52 -21.89 7.67 20.79
C THR A 52 -22.65 8.57 19.84
N GLY A 53 -23.96 8.61 19.98
CA GLY A 53 -24.78 9.51 19.17
C GLY A 53 -26.21 9.67 19.67
N THR A 54 -26.99 10.38 18.87
CA THR A 54 -28.44 10.45 18.96
C THR A 54 -29.01 9.55 17.88
N ALA A 55 -29.90 8.63 18.23
CA ALA A 55 -30.45 7.66 17.28
C ALA A 55 -31.95 7.48 17.46
N PHE A 56 -32.65 7.38 16.34
CA PHE A 56 -34.01 6.89 16.28
C PHE A 56 -34.08 5.48 16.87
N ASN A 57 -35.12 5.22 17.68
CA ASN A 57 -35.39 3.91 18.24
C ASN A 57 -36.37 3.16 17.32
N PRO A 58 -35.93 2.10 16.61
CA PRO A 58 -36.78 1.37 15.67
C PRO A 58 -38.03 0.76 16.32
N ALA A 59 -38.00 0.45 17.62
CA ALA A 59 -39.16 -0.09 18.33
C ALA A 59 -40.34 0.90 18.38
N SER A 60 -40.06 2.20 18.29
CA SER A 60 -41.07 3.27 18.33
C SER A 60 -41.92 3.37 17.05
N LEU A 61 -41.58 2.63 15.99
CA LEU A 61 -42.40 2.56 14.77
C LEU A 61 -43.84 2.08 15.04
N ASN A 62 -44.04 1.29 16.11
CA ASN A 62 -45.35 0.78 16.51
C ASN A 62 -45.98 1.58 17.67
N GLU A 63 -45.38 2.70 18.07
CA GLU A 63 -45.84 3.54 19.17
C GLU A 63 -46.60 4.78 18.67
N GLU A 64 -47.17 5.56 19.58
CA GLU A 64 -47.90 6.80 19.23
C GLU A 64 -46.99 7.90 18.68
N ARG A 65 -45.68 7.83 18.99
CA ARG A 65 -44.66 8.80 18.60
C ARG A 65 -43.34 8.14 18.29
N PHE A 66 -42.58 8.73 17.38
CA PHE A 66 -41.18 8.39 17.17
C PHE A 66 -40.36 8.80 18.39
N VAL A 67 -39.49 7.89 18.80
CA VAL A 67 -38.58 8.07 19.94
C VAL A 67 -37.16 8.22 19.41
N ILE A 68 -36.48 9.25 19.89
CA ILE A 68 -35.10 9.57 19.53
C ILE A 68 -34.32 9.56 20.83
N ASP A 69 -33.48 8.55 20.99
CA ASP A 69 -32.65 8.37 22.17
C ASP A 69 -31.34 9.15 21.99
N ARG A 70 -30.86 9.78 23.07
CA ARG A 70 -29.61 10.55 23.10
C ARG A 70 -28.54 9.79 23.85
N ASP A 71 -27.28 10.09 23.53
CA ASP A 71 -26.10 9.54 24.19
C ASP A 71 -26.09 7.99 24.20
N VAL A 72 -26.58 7.38 23.10
CA VAL A 72 -26.57 5.92 22.95
C VAL A 72 -25.21 5.44 22.45
N PRO A 73 -24.73 4.28 22.91
CA PRO A 73 -23.46 3.74 22.44
C PRO A 73 -23.63 3.13 21.03
N LEU A 74 -22.73 3.49 20.12
CA LEU A 74 -22.77 3.12 18.72
C LEU A 74 -21.47 2.44 18.29
N ALA A 75 -21.60 1.45 17.41
CA ALA A 75 -20.48 0.82 16.73
C ALA A 75 -20.74 0.81 15.22
N LEU A 76 -19.78 1.30 14.44
CA LEU A 76 -19.70 1.15 12.99
C LEU A 76 -18.72 0.03 12.67
N GLN A 77 -19.20 -1.01 12.02
CA GLN A 77 -18.38 -2.10 11.52
C GLN A 77 -18.34 -2.08 9.99
N GLU A 78 -17.16 -2.21 9.40
CA GLU A 78 -16.94 -2.40 7.96
C GLU A 78 -16.20 -3.72 7.72
N GLN A 79 -16.75 -4.58 6.87
CA GLN A 79 -16.05 -5.74 6.34
C GLN A 79 -15.61 -5.44 4.92
N VAL A 80 -14.30 -5.51 4.67
CA VAL A 80 -13.71 -5.33 3.35
C VAL A 80 -13.26 -6.69 2.82
N SER A 81 -13.68 -7.05 1.60
CA SER A 81 -13.21 -8.25 0.90
C SER A 81 -12.86 -7.95 -0.56
N VAL A 82 -12.01 -8.78 -1.15
CA VAL A 82 -11.74 -8.75 -2.60
C VAL A 82 -12.70 -9.69 -3.34
N GLU A 83 -13.36 -9.15 -4.35
CA GLU A 83 -14.28 -9.87 -5.22
C GLU A 83 -13.77 -9.94 -6.67
N SER A 84 -14.44 -10.75 -7.49
CA SER A 84 -14.21 -10.74 -8.93
C SER A 84 -15.01 -9.61 -9.61
N PRO A 85 -14.46 -8.92 -10.62
CA PRO A 85 -13.17 -9.18 -11.29
C PRO A 85 -11.96 -8.49 -10.63
N SER A 86 -10.94 -9.28 -10.29
CA SER A 86 -9.66 -8.77 -9.76
C SER A 86 -8.47 -9.40 -10.48
N ASN A 87 -7.46 -8.60 -10.84
CA ASN A 87 -6.31 -9.05 -11.63
C ASN A 87 -5.05 -8.19 -11.39
N ALA A 88 -4.09 -8.22 -12.31
CA ALA A 88 -2.82 -7.49 -12.18
C ALA A 88 -3.00 -5.96 -12.08
N ASP A 89 -4.07 -5.40 -12.66
CA ASP A 89 -4.25 -3.95 -12.84
C ASP A 89 -5.43 -3.38 -12.04
N VAL A 90 -6.49 -4.18 -11.84
CA VAL A 90 -7.67 -3.77 -11.08
C VAL A 90 -7.98 -4.72 -9.93
N VAL A 91 -8.63 -4.21 -8.90
CA VAL A 91 -9.19 -4.99 -7.79
C VAL A 91 -10.61 -4.51 -7.53
N THR A 92 -11.53 -5.44 -7.36
CA THR A 92 -12.90 -5.16 -6.92
C THR A 92 -12.95 -5.35 -5.41
N LEU A 93 -13.32 -4.30 -4.69
CA LEU A 93 -13.55 -4.31 -3.25
C LEU A 93 -15.04 -4.38 -3.00
N GLN A 94 -15.47 -5.28 -2.13
CA GLN A 94 -16.81 -5.27 -1.56
C GLN A 94 -16.71 -4.85 -0.10
N VAL A 95 -17.47 -3.83 0.28
CA VAL A 95 -17.46 -3.28 1.62
C VAL A 95 -18.87 -3.33 2.20
N GLY A 96 -19.06 -4.23 3.16
CA GLY A 96 -20.28 -4.29 3.96
C GLY A 96 -20.11 -3.43 5.20
N SER A 97 -20.90 -2.36 5.34
CA SER A 97 -20.88 -1.49 6.52
C SER A 97 -22.18 -1.60 7.31
N SER A 98 -22.10 -1.59 8.64
CA SER A 98 -23.27 -1.51 9.51
C SER A 98 -23.01 -0.58 10.70
N LEU A 99 -23.93 0.35 10.95
CA LEU A 99 -23.97 1.17 12.16
C LEU A 99 -25.04 0.61 13.09
N ARG A 100 -24.64 0.30 14.34
CA ARG A 100 -25.53 -0.32 15.32
C ARG A 100 -25.44 0.33 16.69
N ARG A 101 -26.56 0.34 17.40
CA ARG A 101 -26.66 0.53 18.84
C ARG A 101 -26.19 -0.72 19.58
N THR A 102 -25.17 -0.58 20.42
CA THR A 102 -24.58 -1.71 21.16
C THR A 102 -25.31 -2.02 22.47
N ASP A 103 -26.21 -1.14 22.91
CA ASP A 103 -27.11 -1.36 24.05
C ASP A 103 -28.35 -2.19 23.70
N GLN A 104 -28.57 -2.47 22.42
CA GLN A 104 -29.72 -3.22 21.92
C GLN A 104 -29.32 -4.60 21.41
N GLN A 105 -30.22 -5.57 21.56
CA GLN A 105 -29.98 -6.97 21.16
C GLN A 105 -30.40 -7.21 19.71
N GLN A 106 -29.65 -8.06 19.00
CA GLN A 106 -29.98 -8.53 17.65
C GLN A 106 -30.31 -7.34 16.73
N ASP A 107 -31.25 -7.50 15.81
CA ASP A 107 -31.58 -6.54 14.76
C ASP A 107 -32.20 -5.23 15.28
N ASN A 108 -32.67 -5.21 16.54
CA ASN A 108 -33.20 -3.98 17.14
C ASN A 108 -32.13 -2.89 17.30
N GLY A 109 -30.85 -3.26 17.29
CA GLY A 109 -29.75 -2.30 17.31
C GLY A 109 -29.33 -1.77 15.94
N LEU A 110 -29.79 -2.35 14.82
CA LEU A 110 -29.33 -1.95 13.50
C LEU A 110 -29.95 -0.61 13.07
N LEU A 111 -29.11 0.37 12.73
CA LEU A 111 -29.55 1.70 12.29
C LEU A 111 -29.30 1.92 10.78
N LEU A 112 -28.10 1.61 10.32
CA LEU A 112 -27.69 1.73 8.93
C LEU A 112 -26.99 0.44 8.49
N ALA A 113 -27.25 0.01 7.27
CA ALA A 113 -26.51 -1.06 6.62
C ALA A 113 -26.42 -0.80 5.13
N MET A 114 -25.26 -1.07 4.55
CA MET A 114 -25.08 -1.09 3.11
C MET A 114 -23.97 -2.05 2.73
N VAL A 115 -24.07 -2.59 1.51
CA VAL A 115 -22.98 -3.32 0.88
C VAL A 115 -22.67 -2.60 -0.41
N ASP A 116 -21.51 -1.98 -0.46
CA ASP A 116 -20.99 -1.29 -1.63
C ASP A 116 -19.94 -2.17 -2.31
N THR A 117 -19.84 -2.07 -3.62
CA THR A 117 -18.86 -2.80 -4.43
C THR A 117 -18.26 -1.85 -5.44
N VAL A 118 -16.94 -1.74 -5.46
CA VAL A 118 -16.23 -0.80 -6.34
C VAL A 118 -15.02 -1.48 -6.97
N THR A 119 -14.81 -1.25 -8.26
CA THR A 119 -13.59 -1.71 -8.94
C THR A 119 -12.62 -0.54 -9.06
N VAL A 120 -11.42 -0.71 -8.51
CA VAL A 120 -10.39 0.34 -8.50
C VAL A 120 -9.13 -0.11 -9.23
N ASN A 121 -8.41 0.86 -9.79
CA ASN A 121 -7.06 0.63 -10.29
C ASN A 121 -6.11 0.38 -9.11
N ARG A 122 -5.36 -0.72 -9.16
CA ARG A 122 -4.48 -1.12 -8.06
C ARG A 122 -3.30 -0.19 -7.82
N SER A 123 -2.89 0.60 -8.81
CA SER A 123 -1.78 1.55 -8.69
C SER A 123 -2.25 2.94 -8.25
N THR A 124 -3.38 3.43 -8.79
CA THR A 124 -3.86 4.79 -8.51
C THR A 124 -4.94 4.85 -7.44
N ALA A 125 -5.52 3.72 -7.05
CA ALA A 125 -6.69 3.60 -6.16
C ALA A 125 -7.98 4.27 -6.68
N GLU A 126 -7.96 4.82 -7.90
CA GLU A 126 -9.11 5.44 -8.55
C GLU A 126 -10.12 4.39 -9.00
N ALA A 127 -11.40 4.68 -8.83
CA ALA A 127 -12.49 3.90 -9.39
C ALA A 127 -12.38 3.82 -10.92
N VAL A 128 -12.61 2.64 -11.47
CA VAL A 128 -12.52 2.37 -12.90
C VAL A 128 -13.74 1.63 -13.41
N SER A 129 -14.37 2.20 -14.43
CA SER A 129 -15.46 1.56 -15.18
C SER A 129 -14.92 0.92 -16.45
N SER A 130 -15.60 -0.12 -16.93
CA SER A 130 -15.38 -0.74 -18.24
C SER A 130 -16.73 -1.08 -18.91
N GLU A 131 -16.72 -1.46 -20.18
CA GLU A 131 -17.95 -1.82 -20.90
C GLU A 131 -18.74 -2.96 -20.24
N SER A 132 -18.06 -3.85 -19.50
CA SER A 132 -18.65 -4.99 -18.81
C SER A 132 -18.75 -4.84 -17.29
N ASN A 133 -18.28 -3.71 -16.73
CA ASN A 133 -18.34 -3.44 -15.30
C ASN A 133 -18.56 -1.93 -15.09
N PRO A 134 -19.71 -1.49 -14.53
CA PRO A 134 -20.04 -0.08 -14.33
C PRO A 134 -19.11 0.66 -13.35
N GLY A 135 -18.07 0.00 -12.82
CA GLY A 135 -17.07 0.60 -11.93
C GLY A 135 -17.50 0.61 -10.47
N GLY A 136 -18.79 0.47 -10.21
CA GLY A 136 -19.32 0.15 -8.90
C GLY A 136 -20.80 -0.23 -8.90
N ALA A 137 -21.24 -0.76 -7.78
CA ALA A 137 -22.60 -1.19 -7.53
C ALA A 137 -22.88 -1.24 -6.04
N VAL A 138 -24.14 -1.01 -5.66
CA VAL A 138 -24.61 -1.13 -4.28
C VAL A 138 -25.65 -2.24 -4.21
N GLN A 139 -25.66 -3.01 -3.12
CA GLN A 139 -26.69 -4.02 -2.91
C GLN A 139 -28.05 -3.34 -2.74
N LYS A 140 -29.07 -3.88 -3.43
CA LYS A 140 -30.46 -3.43 -3.26
C LYS A 140 -30.88 -3.56 -1.80
N PRO A 141 -31.50 -2.52 -1.23
CA PRO A 141 -32.15 -2.64 0.06
C PRO A 141 -33.19 -3.76 0.05
N ARG A 142 -33.30 -4.47 1.17
CA ARG A 142 -34.20 -5.62 1.34
C ARG A 142 -34.67 -5.69 2.78
N ALA A 143 -35.84 -6.26 2.99
CA ALA A 143 -36.35 -6.51 4.35
C ALA A 143 -35.53 -7.60 5.04
N ILE A 144 -35.51 -7.57 6.37
CA ILE A 144 -34.76 -8.53 7.21
C ILE A 144 -35.23 -9.97 6.98
N ASP A 145 -36.51 -10.16 6.65
CA ASP A 145 -37.16 -11.44 6.39
C ASP A 145 -37.17 -11.85 4.90
N ASP A 146 -36.55 -11.07 4.01
CA ASP A 146 -36.36 -11.49 2.63
C ASP A 146 -35.29 -12.60 2.59
N ASP A 147 -35.63 -13.78 2.07
CA ASP A 147 -34.72 -14.91 1.91
C ASP A 147 -34.15 -15.03 0.48
N LYS A 148 -34.57 -14.16 -0.46
CA LYS A 148 -34.08 -14.21 -1.84
C LYS A 148 -32.62 -13.78 -1.88
N PRO A 149 -31.80 -14.35 -2.78
CA PRO A 149 -30.42 -13.89 -2.96
C PRO A 149 -30.36 -12.37 -3.20
N PRO A 150 -29.40 -11.66 -2.58
CA PRO A 150 -29.24 -10.23 -2.78
C PRO A 150 -28.95 -9.93 -4.25
N THR A 151 -29.41 -8.77 -4.71
CA THR A 151 -29.14 -8.26 -6.07
C THR A 151 -28.59 -6.85 -5.97
N ASN A 152 -27.87 -6.39 -6.99
CA ASN A 152 -27.18 -5.11 -6.97
C ASN A 152 -27.83 -4.10 -7.94
N ILE A 153 -27.64 -2.81 -7.65
CA ILE A 153 -27.91 -1.67 -8.52
C ILE A 153 -26.56 -1.11 -8.96
N ALA A 154 -26.40 -0.82 -10.25
CA ALA A 154 -25.21 -0.15 -10.75
C ALA A 154 -25.12 1.26 -10.14
N LEU A 155 -23.98 1.56 -9.53
CA LEU A 155 -23.68 2.85 -8.92
C LEU A 155 -22.23 3.17 -9.32
N PRO A 156 -22.00 3.90 -10.41
CA PRO A 156 -20.65 4.24 -10.84
C PRO A 156 -19.95 5.12 -9.80
N HIS A 157 -18.80 4.67 -9.33
CA HIS A 157 -17.94 5.45 -8.44
C HIS A 157 -17.02 6.37 -9.25
N GLU A 158 -16.74 7.54 -8.69
CA GLU A 158 -15.73 8.48 -9.17
C GLU A 158 -14.75 8.79 -8.05
N GLY A 159 -13.46 8.96 -8.37
CA GLY A 159 -12.43 9.22 -7.38
C GLY A 159 -11.95 7.96 -6.65
N LEU A 160 -11.37 8.17 -5.47
CA LEU A 160 -10.92 7.11 -4.56
C LEU A 160 -12.10 6.49 -3.82
N ALA A 161 -11.98 5.20 -3.49
CA ALA A 161 -12.92 4.51 -2.60
C ALA A 161 -12.15 3.59 -1.65
N TYR A 162 -12.44 3.68 -0.36
CA TYR A 162 -11.92 2.84 0.74
C TYR A 162 -10.40 2.81 0.95
N ARG A 163 -9.61 3.42 0.06
CA ARG A 163 -8.15 3.41 0.14
C ARG A 163 -7.53 4.57 -0.63
N PHE A 164 -6.33 4.98 -0.23
CA PHE A 164 -5.49 5.94 -0.95
C PHE A 164 -4.42 5.23 -1.77
N PRO A 165 -3.86 5.87 -2.82
CA PRO A 165 -2.77 5.27 -3.58
C PRO A 165 -1.51 5.10 -2.73
N PHE A 166 -0.69 4.10 -3.08
CA PHE A 166 0.69 4.04 -2.59
C PHE A 166 1.41 5.36 -2.89
N HIS A 167 2.34 5.74 -2.02
CA HIS A 167 3.03 7.03 -2.10
C HIS A 167 2.03 8.21 -2.10
N THR A 168 1.03 8.15 -1.22
CA THR A 168 0.03 9.20 -1.06
C THR A 168 0.70 10.56 -0.89
N GLU A 169 0.34 11.50 -1.77
CA GLU A 169 0.84 12.88 -1.77
C GLU A 169 -0.02 13.81 -0.90
N LYS A 170 0.56 14.93 -0.46
CA LYS A 170 -0.12 16.00 0.29
C LYS A 170 -0.93 16.91 -0.64
N LYS A 171 -2.03 16.38 -1.19
CA LYS A 171 -2.93 17.10 -2.10
C LYS A 171 -4.39 16.74 -1.81
N THR A 172 -5.32 17.49 -2.38
CA THR A 172 -6.74 17.11 -2.34
C THR A 172 -6.98 15.90 -3.23
N TYR A 173 -7.75 14.94 -2.73
CA TYR A 173 -8.26 13.79 -3.48
C TYR A 173 -9.77 13.85 -3.58
N SER A 174 -10.34 13.42 -4.70
CA SER A 174 -11.77 13.16 -4.79
C SER A 174 -12.03 11.79 -4.17
N VAL A 175 -12.90 11.71 -3.17
CA VAL A 175 -13.26 10.46 -2.47
C VAL A 175 -14.76 10.24 -2.60
N PHE A 176 -15.17 9.04 -3.01
CA PHE A 176 -16.58 8.70 -3.19
C PHE A 176 -17.28 8.50 -1.85
N ASP A 177 -18.43 9.15 -1.68
CA ASP A 177 -19.37 8.87 -0.59
C ASP A 177 -20.53 8.01 -1.14
N PRO A 178 -20.69 6.75 -0.67
CA PRO A 178 -21.67 5.84 -1.22
C PRO A 178 -23.10 6.11 -0.71
N ILE A 179 -23.28 6.92 0.34
CA ILE A 179 -24.59 7.37 0.84
C ILE A 179 -25.09 8.57 0.03
N ALA A 180 -24.23 9.56 -0.20
CA ALA A 180 -24.51 10.70 -1.06
C ALA A 180 -24.45 10.35 -2.55
N GLN A 181 -23.93 9.16 -2.89
CA GLN A 181 -23.77 8.65 -4.25
C GLN A 181 -22.96 9.60 -5.16
N LYS A 182 -21.95 10.26 -4.57
CA LYS A 182 -21.14 11.27 -5.25
C LYS A 182 -19.77 11.40 -4.59
N ALA A 183 -18.77 11.81 -5.38
CA ALA A 183 -17.46 12.14 -4.87
C ALA A 183 -17.37 13.56 -4.27
N TYR A 184 -16.62 13.67 -3.18
CA TYR A 184 -16.34 14.91 -2.46
C TYR A 184 -14.85 15.03 -2.17
N ASP A 185 -14.37 16.26 -2.06
CA ASP A 185 -12.96 16.55 -1.79
C ASP A 185 -12.56 16.11 -0.37
N ALA A 186 -11.52 15.28 -0.30
CA ALA A 186 -10.75 15.00 0.90
C ALA A 186 -9.47 15.85 0.87
N ASN A 187 -9.44 16.88 1.71
CA ASN A 187 -8.35 17.85 1.76
C ASN A 187 -7.29 17.43 2.78
N TYR A 188 -6.01 17.62 2.45
CA TYR A 188 -4.91 17.36 3.38
C TYR A 188 -4.88 18.41 4.50
N ASP A 189 -4.90 17.93 5.75
CA ASP A 189 -5.03 18.75 6.96
C ASP A 189 -3.83 18.64 7.91
N GLY A 190 -2.81 17.85 7.57
CA GLY A 190 -1.59 17.74 8.36
C GLY A 190 -1.08 16.32 8.51
N GLU A 191 -0.19 16.13 9.49
CA GLU A 191 0.35 14.83 9.86
C GLU A 191 0.08 14.57 11.34
N GLU A 192 -0.11 13.31 11.70
CA GLU A 192 -0.29 12.87 13.08
C GLU A 192 0.43 11.53 13.28
N ASP A 193 0.95 11.29 14.48
CA ASP A 193 1.45 9.98 14.85
C ASP A 193 0.28 9.08 15.25
N VAL A 194 0.12 7.96 14.53
CA VAL A 194 -0.88 6.94 14.83
C VAL A 194 -0.13 5.65 15.13
N ASN A 195 -0.02 5.33 16.42
CA ASN A 195 0.65 4.13 16.91
C ASN A 195 2.09 3.98 16.38
N GLY A 196 2.87 5.07 16.40
CA GLY A 196 4.26 5.09 15.93
C GLY A 196 4.43 5.22 14.42
N LEU A 197 3.33 5.38 13.67
CA LEU A 197 3.33 5.62 12.23
C LEU A 197 2.89 7.05 11.93
N THR A 198 3.75 7.84 11.27
CA THR A 198 3.39 9.18 10.78
C THR A 198 2.38 9.07 9.64
N ALA A 199 1.13 9.39 9.92
CA ALA A 199 0.03 9.34 8.98
C ALA A 199 -0.34 10.74 8.47
N TYR A 200 -0.73 10.85 7.20
CA TYR A 200 -1.32 12.05 6.64
C TYR A 200 -2.80 12.10 6.98
N LYS A 201 -3.25 13.25 7.50
CA LYS A 201 -4.63 13.50 7.86
C LYS A 201 -5.36 14.14 6.69
N PHE A 202 -6.50 13.58 6.28
CA PHE A 202 -7.38 14.13 5.27
C PHE A 202 -8.79 14.30 5.83
N THR A 203 -9.45 15.42 5.55
CA THR A 203 -10.86 15.63 5.90
C THR A 203 -11.73 15.79 4.67
N GLN A 204 -12.81 15.03 4.63
CA GLN A 204 -13.89 15.14 3.67
C GLN A 204 -15.14 15.68 4.36
N ASN A 205 -15.74 16.72 3.78
CA ASN A 205 -17.02 17.27 4.25
C ASN A 205 -18.09 17.05 3.18
N VAL A 206 -19.24 16.53 3.59
CA VAL A 206 -20.43 16.30 2.79
C VAL A 206 -21.55 17.11 3.41
N GLY A 207 -21.92 18.22 2.76
CA GLY A 207 -22.97 19.14 3.21
C GLY A 207 -22.61 20.03 4.40
N TYR A 208 -21.46 19.80 5.05
CA TYR A 208 -20.84 20.73 5.99
C TYR A 208 -19.81 21.63 5.29
N ASP A 209 -19.62 22.83 5.81
CA ASP A 209 -18.47 23.67 5.46
C ASP A 209 -17.22 23.31 6.28
N SER A 210 -16.13 24.09 6.11
CA SER A 210 -14.88 23.88 6.83
C SER A 210 -14.97 24.13 8.34
N ASP A 211 -15.92 24.95 8.77
CA ASP A 211 -16.13 25.28 10.18
C ASP A 211 -17.04 24.24 10.87
N GLY A 212 -17.63 23.33 10.09
CA GLY A 212 -18.53 22.28 10.56
C GLY A 212 -20.00 22.71 10.60
N GLU A 213 -20.34 23.84 9.99
CA GLU A 213 -21.72 24.31 9.89
C GLU A 213 -22.43 23.60 8.72
N LEU A 214 -23.69 23.25 8.94
CA LEU A 214 -24.50 22.58 7.94
C LEU A 214 -24.96 23.60 6.88
N VAL A 215 -24.47 23.46 5.65
CA VAL A 215 -24.68 24.45 4.58
C VAL A 215 -25.37 23.90 3.33
N GLU A 216 -25.09 22.65 2.97
CA GLU A 216 -25.63 22.01 1.75
C GLU A 216 -25.89 20.52 1.98
N PRO A 217 -26.80 20.15 2.90
CA PRO A 217 -27.14 18.76 3.14
C PRO A 217 -27.67 18.10 1.87
N VAL A 218 -27.28 16.85 1.67
CA VAL A 218 -27.68 16.05 0.52
C VAL A 218 -29.07 15.48 0.80
N ARG A 219 -30.02 15.67 -0.12
CA ARG A 219 -31.29 14.92 -0.05
C ARG A 219 -30.97 13.44 -0.25
N TYR A 220 -31.36 12.60 0.69
CA TYR A 220 -30.99 11.18 0.69
C TYR A 220 -31.49 10.50 -0.58
N ALA A 221 -30.57 9.86 -1.31
CA ALA A 221 -30.87 9.18 -2.56
C ALA A 221 -31.31 7.74 -2.28
N SER A 222 -32.63 7.52 -2.26
CA SER A 222 -33.22 6.20 -2.10
C SER A 222 -32.74 5.23 -3.20
N LEU A 223 -32.56 3.98 -2.80
CA LEU A 223 -32.33 2.85 -3.71
C LEU A 223 -33.61 2.02 -3.92
N TYR A 224 -34.72 2.37 -3.26
CA TYR A 224 -36.05 1.83 -3.50
C TYR A 224 -36.75 2.57 -4.65
N GLU A 225 -37.60 1.86 -5.40
CA GLU A 225 -38.34 2.44 -6.54
C GLU A 225 -39.40 3.47 -6.12
N ASP A 226 -39.85 3.42 -4.87
CA ASP A 226 -40.92 4.25 -4.31
C ASP A 226 -40.44 5.28 -3.27
N ASP A 227 -39.12 5.44 -3.13
CA ASP A 227 -38.50 6.41 -2.20
C ASP A 227 -38.90 6.24 -0.72
N ALA A 228 -39.33 5.04 -0.32
CA ALA A 228 -39.90 4.78 1.00
C ALA A 228 -38.97 5.05 2.20
N ASP A 229 -37.65 5.06 1.98
CA ASP A 229 -36.65 5.39 3.01
C ASP A 229 -36.11 6.85 2.89
N ALA A 230 -36.47 7.57 1.83
CA ALA A 230 -36.09 8.95 1.58
C ALA A 230 -37.20 9.95 1.91
N GLU A 231 -38.47 9.56 1.88
CA GLU A 231 -39.59 10.44 2.19
C GLU A 231 -40.66 9.71 3.00
N VAL A 232 -41.01 10.26 4.17
CA VAL A 232 -41.93 9.61 5.10
C VAL A 232 -43.08 10.57 5.41
N THR A 233 -44.30 10.03 5.40
CA THR A 233 -45.50 10.76 5.81
C THR A 233 -46.03 10.17 7.12
N ALA A 234 -46.16 11.00 8.14
CA ALA A 234 -46.73 10.62 9.43
C ALA A 234 -47.49 11.79 10.04
N ARG A 235 -48.29 11.51 11.08
CA ARG A 235 -49.03 12.56 11.81
C ARG A 235 -48.07 13.49 12.55
N ALA A 236 -48.41 14.76 12.73
CA ALA A 236 -47.60 15.72 13.47
C ALA A 236 -47.28 15.23 14.90
N ALA A 237 -48.26 14.61 15.57
CA ALA A 237 -48.05 14.00 16.88
C ALA A 237 -47.04 12.83 16.85
N MET A 238 -47.02 12.06 15.76
CA MET A 238 -46.10 10.94 15.59
C MET A 238 -44.66 11.43 15.39
N TRP A 239 -44.49 12.48 14.59
CA TRP A 239 -43.21 13.19 14.44
C TRP A 239 -42.75 13.90 15.72
N GLY A 240 -43.69 14.24 16.61
CA GLY A 240 -43.40 15.07 17.79
C GLY A 240 -43.12 16.54 17.45
N VAL A 241 -43.67 17.03 16.32
CA VAL A 241 -43.50 18.43 15.89
C VAL A 241 -44.73 19.28 16.20
N PRO A 242 -44.58 20.62 16.36
CA PRO A 242 -45.72 21.50 16.58
C PRO A 242 -46.71 21.48 15.40
N GLY A 243 -48.00 21.41 15.69
CA GLY A 243 -49.08 21.40 14.70
C GLY A 243 -50.37 20.79 15.26
N GLU A 244 -51.38 20.63 14.40
CA GLU A 244 -52.57 19.86 14.76
C GLU A 244 -52.19 18.37 14.85
N PRO A 245 -52.52 17.63 15.94
CA PRO A 245 -51.99 16.29 16.17
C PRO A 245 -52.19 15.30 15.02
N ASP A 246 -53.32 15.38 14.31
CA ASP A 246 -53.68 14.50 13.20
C ASP A 246 -53.34 15.08 11.82
N GLU A 247 -52.68 16.23 11.76
CA GLU A 247 -52.14 16.79 10.53
C GLU A 247 -51.12 15.83 9.93
N SER A 248 -51.31 15.46 8.66
CA SER A 248 -50.38 14.62 7.92
C SER A 248 -49.21 15.47 7.45
N ILE A 249 -48.00 15.14 7.92
CA ILE A 249 -46.77 15.84 7.57
C ILE A 249 -45.84 14.87 6.83
N THR A 250 -45.42 15.30 5.66
CA THR A 250 -44.40 14.62 4.86
C THR A 250 -43.04 15.29 5.09
N MET A 251 -42.02 14.51 5.39
CA MET A 251 -40.64 14.97 5.55
C MET A 251 -39.70 14.16 4.68
N ALA A 252 -38.71 14.84 4.09
CA ALA A 252 -37.63 14.19 3.36
C ALA A 252 -36.46 13.92 4.30
N ARG A 253 -35.76 12.81 4.06
CA ARG A 253 -34.50 12.46 4.70
C ARG A 253 -33.37 13.23 4.04
N TYR A 254 -32.53 13.82 4.85
CA TYR A 254 -31.30 14.50 4.46
C TYR A 254 -30.11 13.83 5.11
N TYR A 255 -28.95 14.03 4.49
CA TYR A 255 -27.69 13.45 4.88
C TYR A 255 -26.58 14.49 4.81
N ALA A 256 -25.74 14.50 5.83
CA ALA A 256 -24.47 15.20 5.86
C ALA A 256 -23.45 14.33 6.59
N ALA A 257 -22.17 14.50 6.28
CA ALA A 257 -21.11 13.80 6.99
C ALA A 257 -19.80 14.58 6.99
N LYS A 258 -18.99 14.35 8.01
CA LYS A 258 -17.61 14.77 8.08
C LYS A 258 -16.75 13.56 8.40
N ARG A 259 -15.81 13.25 7.51
CA ARG A 259 -14.90 12.12 7.67
C ARG A 259 -13.49 12.61 7.78
N THR A 260 -12.74 12.01 8.69
CA THR A 260 -11.30 12.20 8.79
C THR A 260 -10.60 10.88 8.61
N PHE A 261 -9.64 10.86 7.68
CA PHE A 261 -8.82 9.70 7.35
C PHE A 261 -7.38 9.98 7.78
N TRP A 262 -6.78 9.05 8.53
CA TRP A 262 -5.35 9.03 8.77
C TRP A 262 -4.74 7.96 7.87
N VAL A 263 -3.88 8.37 6.95
CA VAL A 263 -3.39 7.55 5.85
C VAL A 263 -1.89 7.36 5.97
N ASP A 264 -1.41 6.11 5.93
CA ASP A 264 0.03 5.86 5.81
C ASP A 264 0.53 6.35 4.44
N PRO A 265 1.46 7.32 4.37
CA PRO A 265 1.83 7.94 3.12
C PRO A 265 2.58 7.01 2.15
N VAL A 266 3.05 5.86 2.61
CA VAL A 266 3.80 4.91 1.76
C VAL A 266 2.86 3.87 1.16
N SER A 267 2.02 3.21 1.97
CA SER A 267 1.10 2.16 1.53
C SER A 267 -0.24 2.69 1.01
N GLY A 268 -0.65 3.90 1.43
CA GLY A 268 -1.99 4.43 1.18
C GLY A 268 -3.10 3.77 2.02
N THR A 269 -2.72 2.97 3.02
CA THR A 269 -3.67 2.36 3.97
C THR A 269 -4.26 3.42 4.88
N ILE A 270 -5.59 3.40 5.08
CA ILE A 270 -6.25 4.18 6.13
C ILE A 270 -6.03 3.46 7.45
N VAL A 271 -5.18 4.01 8.32
CA VAL A 271 -4.77 3.41 9.60
C VAL A 271 -5.69 3.78 10.77
N LYS A 272 -6.43 4.88 10.62
CA LYS A 272 -7.46 5.33 11.55
C LYS A 272 -8.50 6.13 10.78
N LYS A 273 -9.76 6.03 11.17
CA LYS A 273 -10.88 6.78 10.62
C LYS A 273 -11.74 7.34 11.73
N GLU A 274 -12.24 8.56 11.54
CA GLU A 274 -13.32 9.15 12.33
C GLU A 274 -14.44 9.52 11.36
N ASP A 275 -15.67 9.15 11.70
CA ASP A 275 -16.86 9.42 10.90
C ASP A 275 -17.90 10.11 11.78
N HIS A 276 -18.24 11.35 11.41
CA HIS A 276 -19.41 12.05 11.89
C HIS A 276 -20.49 12.00 10.81
N GLY A 277 -21.52 11.18 11.00
CA GLY A 277 -22.65 11.09 10.07
C GLY A 277 -23.92 11.65 10.67
N TYR A 278 -24.66 12.42 9.88
CA TYR A 278 -25.94 13.00 10.28
C TYR A 278 -27.03 12.72 9.26
N HIS A 279 -28.01 11.93 9.66
CA HIS A 279 -29.26 11.71 8.95
C HIS A 279 -30.44 12.26 9.75
N TYR A 280 -31.29 13.02 9.09
CA TYR A 280 -32.47 13.60 9.72
C TYR A 280 -33.61 13.78 8.72
N TYR A 281 -34.83 13.83 9.23
CA TYR A 281 -36.02 14.19 8.49
C TYR A 281 -36.35 15.66 8.70
N ALA A 282 -36.68 16.35 7.61
CA ALA A 282 -37.07 17.75 7.64
C ALA A 282 -37.98 18.12 6.46
N ARG A 283 -38.78 19.18 6.63
CA ARG A 283 -39.51 19.82 5.52
C ARG A 283 -38.63 20.78 4.71
N GLU A 284 -37.66 21.41 5.38
CA GLU A 284 -36.67 22.29 4.77
C GLU A 284 -35.26 21.74 5.04
N PRO A 285 -34.36 21.68 4.05
CA PRO A 285 -33.05 21.02 4.18
C PRO A 285 -32.22 21.54 5.35
N LEU A 286 -32.18 22.86 5.56
CA LEU A 286 -31.35 23.51 6.58
C LEU A 286 -32.06 23.70 7.93
N LYS A 287 -33.20 23.03 8.13
CA LYS A 287 -33.92 23.04 9.41
C LYS A 287 -34.20 21.61 9.84
N PRO A 288 -33.19 20.89 10.37
CA PRO A 288 -33.41 19.55 10.89
C PRO A 288 -34.53 19.52 11.93
N GLU A 289 -35.52 18.64 11.75
CA GLU A 289 -36.67 18.55 12.66
C GLU A 289 -36.62 17.28 13.50
N VAL A 290 -36.34 16.13 12.87
CA VAL A 290 -36.30 14.83 13.54
C VAL A 290 -35.04 14.08 13.15
N THR A 291 -34.14 13.88 14.11
CA THR A 291 -32.92 13.09 13.89
C THR A 291 -33.27 11.62 13.66
N PHE A 292 -32.78 11.06 12.56
CA PHE A 292 -32.77 9.61 12.34
C PHE A 292 -31.53 9.00 13.00
N VAL A 293 -30.35 9.52 12.70
CA VAL A 293 -29.13 9.24 13.47
C VAL A 293 -28.12 10.37 13.31
N ASP A 294 -27.50 10.79 14.41
CA ASP A 294 -26.39 11.75 14.46
C ASP A 294 -25.30 11.13 15.34
N TYR A 295 -24.16 10.77 14.77
CA TYR A 295 -23.18 9.95 15.45
C TYR A 295 -21.77 10.40 15.15
N THR A 296 -20.87 10.28 16.13
CA THR A 296 -19.43 10.34 15.90
C THR A 296 -18.81 9.04 16.38
N VAL A 297 -18.16 8.32 15.48
CA VAL A 297 -17.45 7.07 15.77
C VAL A 297 -15.99 7.18 15.31
N THR A 298 -15.09 6.54 16.03
CA THR A 298 -13.66 6.52 15.72
C THR A 298 -13.14 5.10 15.76
N SER A 299 -12.25 4.74 14.83
CA SER A 299 -11.59 3.42 14.82
C SER A 299 -11.06 3.08 16.20
N ASN A 300 -11.44 1.90 16.70
CA ASN A 300 -10.99 1.43 18.00
C ASN A 300 -9.54 0.94 17.96
N GLU A 301 -8.98 0.64 19.14
CA GLU A 301 -7.56 0.31 19.28
C GLU A 301 -7.16 -0.94 18.46
N GLU A 302 -7.98 -1.99 18.46
CA GLU A 302 -7.75 -3.21 17.68
C GLU A 302 -7.74 -2.94 16.16
N THR A 303 -8.64 -2.08 15.69
CA THR A 303 -8.67 -1.66 14.28
C THR A 303 -7.44 -0.84 13.92
N VAL A 304 -7.03 0.10 14.80
CA VAL A 304 -5.83 0.90 14.57
C VAL A 304 -4.57 0.02 14.55
N GLU A 305 -4.43 -0.90 15.50
CA GLU A 305 -3.28 -1.82 15.57
C GLU A 305 -3.19 -2.71 14.32
N SER A 306 -4.30 -3.33 13.93
CA SER A 306 -4.36 -4.21 12.75
C SER A 306 -4.05 -3.45 11.46
N GLN A 307 -4.59 -2.24 11.29
CA GLN A 307 -4.35 -1.44 10.10
C GLN A 307 -2.93 -0.85 10.05
N VAL A 308 -2.34 -0.48 11.20
CA VAL A 308 -0.93 -0.06 11.28
C VAL A 308 0.01 -1.23 10.98
N ALA A 309 -0.32 -2.45 11.44
CA ALA A 309 0.43 -3.65 11.09
C ALA A 309 0.36 -3.93 9.58
N ALA A 310 -0.84 -3.90 8.99
CA ALA A 310 -1.02 -4.08 7.54
C ALA A 310 -0.26 -3.02 6.72
N ALA A 311 -0.33 -1.74 7.12
CA ALA A 311 0.44 -0.67 6.49
C ALA A 311 1.96 -0.91 6.59
N SER A 312 2.43 -1.37 7.74
CA SER A 312 3.86 -1.67 7.98
C SER A 312 4.35 -2.84 7.13
N ASP A 313 3.57 -3.92 7.01
CA ASP A 313 3.90 -5.07 6.17
C ASP A 313 4.00 -4.68 4.68
N GLU A 314 3.09 -3.84 4.21
CA GLU A 314 3.14 -3.31 2.86
C GLU A 314 4.36 -2.39 2.64
N ARG A 315 4.69 -1.54 3.62
CA ARG A 315 5.89 -0.69 3.60
C ARG A 315 7.17 -1.51 3.53
N ASP A 316 7.27 -2.55 4.34
CA ASP A 316 8.43 -3.44 4.38
C ASP A 316 8.59 -4.18 3.07
N ARG A 317 7.49 -4.62 2.47
CA ARG A 317 7.50 -5.22 1.12
C ARG A 317 7.99 -4.23 0.07
N VAL A 318 7.48 -3.00 0.05
CA VAL A 318 7.95 -1.97 -0.89
C VAL A 318 9.42 -1.65 -0.65
N ALA A 319 9.85 -1.51 0.61
CA ALA A 319 11.23 -1.22 0.96
C ALA A 319 12.19 -2.37 0.60
N LEU A 320 11.79 -3.63 0.81
CA LEU A 320 12.59 -4.80 0.49
C LEU A 320 12.95 -4.84 -0.99
N TRP A 321 11.93 -4.71 -1.84
CA TRP A 321 12.09 -4.87 -3.27
C TRP A 321 12.56 -3.60 -3.98
N GLY A 322 12.10 -2.43 -3.53
CA GLY A 322 12.44 -1.14 -4.12
C GLY A 322 13.79 -0.59 -3.65
N ARG A 323 14.28 -0.97 -2.47
CA ARG A 323 15.48 -0.36 -1.87
C ARG A 323 16.50 -1.36 -1.35
N ILE A 324 16.11 -2.32 -0.50
CA ILE A 324 17.06 -3.20 0.21
C ILE A 324 17.75 -4.17 -0.76
N LEU A 325 16.99 -4.88 -1.60
CA LEU A 325 17.55 -5.81 -2.59
C LEU A 325 18.42 -5.09 -3.64
N PRO A 326 17.98 -3.96 -4.27
CA PRO A 326 18.84 -3.20 -5.17
C PRO A 326 20.18 -2.77 -4.54
N ILE A 327 20.17 -2.24 -3.31
CA ILE A 327 21.38 -1.79 -2.63
C ILE A 327 22.31 -2.97 -2.32
N THR A 328 21.76 -4.05 -1.74
CA THR A 328 22.55 -5.24 -1.39
C THR A 328 23.14 -5.94 -2.61
N PHE A 329 22.37 -6.04 -3.70
CA PHE A 329 22.85 -6.59 -4.98
C PHE A 329 23.89 -5.69 -5.63
N THR A 330 23.73 -4.37 -5.56
CA THR A 330 24.73 -3.42 -6.07
C THR A 330 26.04 -3.53 -5.29
N ALA A 331 25.99 -3.48 -3.96
CA ALA A 331 27.17 -3.57 -3.12
C ALA A 331 27.90 -4.92 -3.31
N THR A 332 27.16 -6.02 -3.26
CA THR A 332 27.73 -7.37 -3.46
C THR A 332 28.27 -7.53 -4.87
N GLY A 333 27.55 -7.04 -5.88
CA GLY A 333 27.97 -7.06 -7.27
C GLY A 333 29.30 -6.33 -7.49
N LEU A 334 29.44 -5.12 -6.94
CA LEU A 334 30.69 -4.36 -7.01
C LEU A 334 31.85 -5.06 -6.28
N VAL A 335 31.61 -5.60 -5.09
CA VAL A 335 32.63 -6.36 -4.33
C VAL A 335 33.10 -7.59 -5.12
N LEU A 336 32.17 -8.33 -5.75
CA LEU A 336 32.51 -9.47 -6.59
C LEU A 336 33.25 -9.03 -7.85
N LEU A 337 32.88 -7.92 -8.50
CA LEU A 337 33.61 -7.42 -9.66
C LEU A 337 35.05 -7.03 -9.33
N VAL A 338 35.26 -6.30 -8.24
CA VAL A 338 36.61 -5.92 -7.77
C VAL A 338 37.39 -7.16 -7.35
N GLY A 339 36.80 -8.05 -6.56
CA GLY A 339 37.44 -9.29 -6.11
C GLY A 339 37.81 -10.22 -7.27
N GLY A 340 36.90 -10.39 -8.23
CA GLY A 340 37.13 -11.17 -9.45
C GLY A 340 38.22 -10.58 -10.33
N ALA A 341 38.26 -9.25 -10.49
CA ALA A 341 39.32 -8.57 -11.23
C ALA A 341 40.69 -8.70 -10.55
N LEU A 342 40.75 -8.56 -9.22
CA LEU A 342 41.96 -8.76 -8.44
C LEU A 342 42.46 -10.20 -8.57
N LEU A 343 41.59 -11.20 -8.33
CA LEU A 343 41.92 -12.62 -8.49
C LEU A 343 42.41 -12.95 -9.91
N GLY A 344 41.74 -12.41 -10.93
CA GLY A 344 42.15 -12.52 -12.33
C GLY A 344 43.55 -11.93 -12.56
N SER A 345 43.83 -10.74 -12.02
CA SER A 345 45.11 -10.05 -12.17
C SER A 345 46.28 -10.79 -11.51
N PHE A 346 46.07 -11.42 -10.34
CA PHE A 346 47.07 -12.26 -9.69
C PHE A 346 47.34 -13.55 -10.47
N SER A 347 46.32 -14.15 -11.10
CA SER A 347 46.49 -15.33 -11.95
C SER A 347 47.32 -15.05 -13.21
N LEU A 348 47.19 -13.85 -13.79
CA LEU A 348 47.97 -13.41 -14.95
C LEU A 348 49.43 -13.17 -14.56
N ARG A 349 49.68 -12.49 -13.43
CA ARG A 349 51.05 -12.24 -12.93
C ARG A 349 51.80 -13.52 -12.54
N ALA A 350 51.12 -14.53 -12.01
CA ALA A 350 51.73 -15.82 -11.70
C ALA A 350 52.21 -16.57 -12.96
N GLU A 351 51.53 -16.41 -14.10
CA GLU A 351 51.98 -16.96 -15.39
C GLU A 351 53.09 -16.12 -16.01
N SER A 352 53.05 -14.79 -15.91
CA SER A 352 54.15 -13.93 -16.40
C SER A 352 55.47 -14.13 -15.64
N ALA A 353 55.42 -14.66 -14.41
CA ALA A 353 56.61 -15.06 -13.66
C ALA A 353 57.10 -16.49 -14.00
N LEU A 354 56.28 -17.29 -14.69
CA LEU A 354 56.61 -18.64 -15.17
C LEU A 354 57.03 -18.65 -16.65
N ILE A 355 56.92 -17.52 -17.34
CA ILE A 355 57.27 -17.29 -18.76
C ILE A 355 58.07 -15.97 -18.75
N ASP A 356 59.41 -15.85 -18.64
CA ASP A 356 60.55 -16.37 -19.45
C ASP A 356 61.86 -15.64 -18.92
N PRO A 357 63.16 -16.01 -19.14
CA PRO A 357 63.83 -16.29 -20.42
C PRO A 357 64.81 -17.49 -20.38
N GLY A 358 64.52 -18.56 -21.10
CA GLY A 358 65.39 -19.75 -21.09
C GLY A 358 65.35 -20.58 -22.35
N LEU A 359 65.22 -19.97 -23.53
CA LEU A 359 65.38 -20.63 -24.83
C LEU A 359 66.06 -19.71 -25.85
N ASP A 360 67.31 -19.36 -25.57
CA ASP A 360 68.31 -18.99 -26.57
C ASP A 360 69.47 -19.98 -26.40
N GLU A 361 69.38 -21.16 -27.02
CA GLU A 361 70.50 -21.94 -27.57
C GLU A 361 70.05 -23.31 -28.10
N ALA A 362 70.67 -23.69 -29.22
CA ALA A 362 70.72 -24.99 -29.90
C ALA A 362 69.53 -25.37 -30.81
N ASP A 363 69.66 -25.79 -32.07
CA ASP A 363 70.74 -26.04 -33.06
C ASP A 363 69.95 -26.55 -34.30
N HIS A 364 70.11 -26.09 -35.55
CA HIS A 364 71.01 -26.66 -36.56
C HIS A 364 70.80 -25.93 -37.91
N GLY A 365 71.91 -25.64 -38.59
CA GLY A 365 71.97 -24.77 -39.77
C GLY A 365 71.74 -25.41 -41.14
N PHE A 366 71.95 -24.61 -42.19
CA PHE A 366 72.45 -25.02 -43.52
C PHE A 366 72.65 -23.76 -44.42
N PHE A 367 73.92 -23.46 -44.76
CA PHE A 367 74.46 -22.51 -45.79
C PHE A 367 74.05 -21.02 -45.69
N ASP A 368 74.90 -20.00 -45.89
CA ASP A 368 75.93 -19.80 -46.92
C ASP A 368 76.93 -18.70 -46.48
N THR A 369 78.11 -18.76 -47.07
CA THR A 369 79.30 -17.92 -46.95
C THR A 369 79.09 -16.42 -47.27
N GLN A 370 79.69 -15.53 -46.47
CA GLN A 370 80.65 -14.50 -46.93
C GLN A 370 81.13 -13.63 -45.76
N GLY A 371 82.42 -13.29 -45.81
CA GLY A 371 83.21 -12.86 -44.66
C GLY A 371 83.02 -11.43 -44.19
N ILE A 372 83.62 -11.16 -43.02
CA ILE A 372 84.56 -10.06 -42.71
C ILE A 372 85.11 -10.33 -41.29
N GLN A 373 86.42 -10.56 -41.18
CA GLN A 373 87.21 -10.34 -39.95
C GLN A 373 87.33 -8.82 -39.75
N VAL A 374 87.31 -8.18 -38.57
CA VAL A 374 87.97 -8.45 -37.28
C VAL A 374 87.36 -7.49 -36.24
N PRO A 375 87.46 -7.76 -34.93
CA PRO A 375 87.88 -6.71 -34.00
C PRO A 375 89.04 -7.15 -33.11
N GLY A 376 90.10 -6.34 -33.09
CA GLY A 376 91.24 -6.49 -32.19
C GLY A 376 91.10 -5.66 -30.91
N ALA A 377 92.02 -5.97 -29.99
CA ALA A 377 92.39 -5.29 -28.75
C ALA A 377 91.42 -5.49 -27.56
N GLU A 378 91.72 -6.45 -26.68
CA GLU A 378 92.59 -6.28 -25.49
C GLU A 378 91.95 -5.42 -24.39
N ALA A 379 91.54 -6.07 -23.31
CA ALA A 379 91.66 -5.50 -21.97
C ALA A 379 92.00 -6.60 -20.97
N LYS A 380 93.12 -6.37 -20.28
CA LYS A 380 93.82 -7.26 -19.37
C LYS A 380 93.04 -7.47 -18.07
N THR A 381 93.20 -8.69 -17.58
CA THR A 381 92.90 -9.19 -16.25
C THR A 381 93.50 -8.36 -15.13
N GLU A 382 92.76 -8.14 -14.05
CA GLU A 382 93.34 -7.93 -12.73
C GLU A 382 92.60 -8.77 -11.66
N LYS A 383 93.41 -9.31 -10.76
CA LYS A 383 93.17 -10.46 -9.90
C LYS A 383 92.44 -10.05 -8.62
N LEU A 384 91.42 -10.82 -8.24
CA LEU A 384 90.89 -10.87 -6.88
C LEU A 384 91.83 -11.69 -5.98
N PRO A 385 92.20 -11.23 -4.77
CA PRO A 385 92.79 -12.10 -3.77
C PRO A 385 91.72 -12.88 -3.01
N THR A 386 91.96 -14.19 -2.95
CA THR A 386 91.19 -15.23 -2.28
C THR A 386 91.42 -15.20 -0.76
N GLN A 387 90.37 -15.38 0.03
CA GLN A 387 90.49 -15.97 1.38
C GLN A 387 89.64 -17.25 1.43
N ARG A 388 90.23 -18.30 1.99
CA ARG A 388 89.73 -19.67 2.17
C ARG A 388 90.30 -20.15 3.52
N PRO A 389 89.92 -21.33 4.05
CA PRO A 389 88.75 -21.61 4.89
C PRO A 389 89.16 -22.18 6.28
N SER A 390 88.22 -22.19 7.23
CA SER A 390 88.24 -23.11 8.38
C SER A 390 86.83 -23.15 8.97
N ASP A 391 86.02 -24.16 8.65
CA ASP A 391 85.91 -25.47 9.32
C ASP A 391 85.17 -25.41 10.68
N LEU A 392 83.86 -25.69 10.58
CA LEU A 392 83.00 -26.62 11.33
C LEU A 392 83.17 -26.81 12.85
N PRO A 393 82.05 -27.10 13.54
CA PRO A 393 81.98 -28.42 14.18
C PRO A 393 80.68 -29.21 13.90
N PRO A 394 80.72 -30.55 13.99
CA PRO A 394 79.63 -31.43 13.56
C PRO A 394 78.72 -31.94 14.69
N ASP A 395 77.61 -32.53 14.24
CA ASP A 395 76.83 -33.64 14.82
C ASP A 395 75.89 -33.44 16.04
N ARG A 396 74.59 -33.71 15.76
CA ARG A 396 73.62 -34.45 16.61
C ARG A 396 73.89 -35.96 16.44
N PRO A 397 73.43 -36.94 17.27
CA PRO A 397 72.13 -36.98 18.02
C PRO A 397 72.14 -37.74 19.39
N VAL A 398 71.08 -37.61 20.22
CA VAL A 398 69.98 -38.58 20.53
C VAL A 398 68.90 -37.83 21.30
#